data_AF-A0A0P6VAT5-F1
#
_entry.id   AF-A0A0P6VAT5-F1
#
_cell.length_a   1.000
_cell.length_b   1.000
_cell.length_c   1.000
_cell.angle_alpha   90.00
_cell.angle_beta   90.00
_cell.angle_gamma   90.00
#
_symmetry.space_group_name_H-M   'P 1'
#
loop_
_entity.id
_entity.type
_entity.pdbx_description
1 polymer ?
#
loop_
_entity_poly.entity_id
_entity_poly.type
_entity_poly.pdbx_seq_one_letter_code
_entity_poly.pdbx_strand_id
1 'polypeptide(L)'
;MAKRWSVAGLLLATGLMSGHALAVVLDLDKPFQPQAAQVRTDLADGEKYSEISQDERAKVGAALDRIDAVFQTQPDLQALQPEQLAAVRNDQELVTRILTRAREDSRLICRRERATGSQMSTKQCMTAAQRRRQTTESQDEISRRQR
;
A
#
# COMPACT_ATOMS: atom_id res chain seq x y z
N MET A 1 -50.74 -9.47 41.36
CA MET A 1 -50.17 -10.37 40.33
C MET A 1 -49.76 -9.51 39.13
N ALA A 2 -48.50 -9.62 38.70
CA ALA A 2 -47.93 -9.28 37.38
C ALA A 2 -46.45 -8.87 37.59
N LYS A 3 -45.53 -9.83 37.42
CA LYS A 3 -44.08 -9.68 37.65
C LYS A 3 -43.33 -9.95 36.34
N ARG A 4 -42.66 -8.90 35.87
CA ARG A 4 -41.42 -8.76 35.06
C ARG A 4 -40.75 -10.03 34.46
N TRP A 5 -40.38 -9.97 33.17
CA TRP A 5 -39.03 -10.13 32.54
C TRP A 5 -39.16 -10.50 31.04
N SER A 6 -38.68 -9.64 30.13
CA SER A 6 -37.40 -9.74 29.38
C SER A 6 -37.30 -11.03 28.54
N VAL A 7 -37.09 -11.03 27.22
CA VAL A 7 -35.87 -10.58 26.52
C VAL A 7 -36.22 -10.15 25.08
N ALA A 8 -36.01 -8.88 24.75
CA ALA A 8 -35.94 -8.41 23.37
C ALA A 8 -34.48 -8.48 22.93
N GLY A 9 -34.26 -9.07 21.76
CA GLY A 9 -32.94 -9.35 21.21
C GLY A 9 -32.14 -8.09 20.87
N LEU A 10 -30.82 -8.21 20.99
CA LEU A 10 -29.88 -7.35 20.32
C LEU A 10 -28.63 -8.18 19.99
N LEU A 11 -28.65 -8.82 18.81
CA LEU A 11 -27.45 -9.35 18.18
C LEU A 11 -26.67 -8.16 17.61
N LEU A 12 -25.65 -7.70 18.32
CA LEU A 12 -24.64 -6.80 17.76
C LEU A 12 -23.79 -7.58 16.77
N ALA A 13 -24.15 -7.51 15.49
CA ALA A 13 -23.25 -7.81 14.39
C ALA A 13 -22.23 -6.67 14.28
N THR A 14 -21.08 -6.81 14.94
CA THR A 14 -19.91 -5.96 14.68
C THR A 14 -19.44 -6.21 13.25
N GLY A 15 -19.71 -5.24 12.37
CA GLY A 15 -19.23 -5.25 10.99
C GLY A 15 -17.71 -5.20 10.96
N LEU A 16 -17.09 -6.19 10.30
CA LEU A 16 -15.70 -6.10 9.88
C LEU A 16 -15.60 -4.98 8.83
N MET A 17 -15.02 -3.85 9.20
CA MET A 17 -14.56 -2.86 8.23
C MET A 17 -13.31 -3.42 7.55
N SER A 18 -13.50 -4.18 6.47
CA SER A 18 -12.45 -4.46 5.51
C SER A 18 -12.10 -3.16 4.80
N GLY A 19 -11.10 -2.45 5.33
CA GLY A 19 -10.46 -1.33 4.67
C GLY A 19 -9.87 -1.81 3.35
N HIS A 20 -10.65 -1.69 2.27
CA HIS A 20 -10.13 -1.76 0.92
C HIS A 20 -9.27 -0.53 0.75
N ALA A 21 -8.01 -0.65 1.16
CA ALA A 21 -7.05 0.40 0.95
C ALA A 21 -7.04 0.63 -0.57
N LEU A 22 -7.56 1.75 -1.04
CA LEU A 22 -7.20 2.23 -2.36
C LEU A 22 -5.73 2.68 -2.23
N ALA A 23 -4.95 2.64 -3.32
CA ALA A 23 -3.63 3.25 -3.30
C ALA A 23 -3.79 4.66 -2.71
N VAL A 24 -2.95 5.04 -1.73
CA VAL A 24 -2.98 6.39 -1.18
C VAL A 24 -2.47 7.29 -2.28
N VAL A 25 -3.41 7.79 -3.07
CA VAL A 25 -3.21 8.96 -3.92
C VAL A 25 -3.25 10.13 -2.95
N LEU A 26 -2.15 10.87 -2.85
CA LEU A 26 -2.15 12.13 -2.10
C LEU A 26 -3.16 13.04 -2.76
N ASP A 27 -4.25 13.35 -2.08
CA ASP A 27 -5.31 14.22 -2.58
C ASP A 27 -5.02 15.65 -2.14
N LEU A 28 -4.58 16.48 -3.08
CA LEU A 28 -4.17 17.85 -2.81
C LEU A 28 -5.36 18.79 -2.56
N ASP A 29 -6.60 18.36 -2.81
CA ASP A 29 -7.81 19.11 -2.47
C ASP A 29 -8.24 18.85 -1.01
N LYS A 30 -7.58 17.91 -0.33
CA LYS A 30 -7.74 17.59 1.09
C LYS A 30 -6.56 18.09 1.90
N PRO A 31 -6.70 18.25 3.23
CA PRO A 31 -5.58 18.59 4.11
C PRO A 31 -4.40 17.64 3.88
N PHE A 32 -3.23 18.20 3.58
CA PHE A 32 -2.03 17.41 3.26
C PHE A 32 -1.46 16.69 4.49
N GLN A 33 -1.43 17.35 5.66
CA GLN A 33 -0.76 16.83 6.86
C GLN A 33 -1.25 15.44 7.31
N PRO A 34 -2.56 15.18 7.44
CA PRO A 34 -3.03 13.85 7.86
C PRO A 34 -2.66 12.76 6.86
N GLN A 35 -2.66 13.09 5.56
CA GLN A 35 -2.30 12.15 4.50
C GLN A 35 -0.81 11.83 4.55
N ALA A 36 0.04 12.85 4.68
CA ALA A 36 1.48 12.68 4.78
C ALA A 36 1.87 11.89 6.03
N ALA A 37 1.21 12.14 7.17
CA ALA A 37 1.38 11.36 8.39
C ALA A 37 1.01 9.88 8.17
N GLN A 38 -0.15 9.61 7.56
CA GLN A 38 -0.57 8.25 7.27
C GLN A 38 0.41 7.51 6.35
N VAL A 39 0.91 8.19 5.30
CA VAL A 39 1.92 7.59 4.41
C VAL A 39 3.19 7.24 5.18
N ARG A 40 3.67 8.14 6.04
CA ARG A 40 4.87 7.87 6.87
C ARG A 40 4.66 6.69 7.80
N THR A 41 3.49 6.57 8.44
CA THR A 41 3.13 5.41 9.27
C THR A 41 3.05 4.13 8.44
N ASP A 42 2.34 4.12 7.32
CA ASP A 42 2.20 2.95 6.45
C ASP A 42 3.58 2.45 5.95
N LEU A 43 4.50 3.38 5.69
CA LEU A 43 5.87 3.05 5.37
C LEU A 43 6.59 2.45 6.58
N ALA A 44 6.49 3.05 7.78
CA ALA A 44 7.14 2.54 8.98
C ALA A 44 6.68 1.11 9.35
N ASP A 45 5.37 0.83 9.27
CA ASP A 45 4.78 -0.46 9.61
C ASP A 45 5.25 -1.58 8.66
N GLY A 46 5.49 -1.22 7.39
CA GLY A 46 6.09 -2.12 6.40
C GLY A 46 5.18 -3.22 5.85
N GLU A 47 3.96 -3.40 6.37
CA GLU A 47 3.04 -4.45 5.90
C GLU A 47 2.44 -4.14 4.52
N LYS A 48 1.92 -2.91 4.35
CA LYS A 48 1.20 -2.47 3.15
C LYS A 48 2.08 -2.36 1.90
N TYR A 49 3.35 -2.04 2.14
CA TYR A 49 4.37 -1.82 1.11
C TYR A 49 5.57 -2.73 1.40
N SER A 50 5.34 -4.01 1.65
CA SER A 50 6.39 -4.97 2.01
C SER A 50 7.49 -5.13 0.95
N GLU A 51 7.19 -4.84 -0.31
CA GLU A 51 8.13 -4.92 -1.44
C GLU A 51 8.77 -3.57 -1.81
N ILE A 52 8.49 -2.48 -1.09
CA ILE A 52 9.13 -1.18 -1.37
C ILE A 52 10.60 -1.17 -0.90
N SER A 53 11.49 -0.71 -1.77
CA SER A 53 12.92 -0.58 -1.46
C SER A 53 13.23 0.57 -0.50
N GLN A 54 14.41 0.53 0.14
CA GLN A 54 14.88 1.63 1.00
C GLN A 54 15.05 2.94 0.22
N ASP A 55 15.56 2.88 -1.00
CA ASP A 55 15.70 4.04 -1.88
C ASP A 55 14.34 4.65 -2.24
N GLU A 56 13.33 3.83 -2.52
CA GLU A 56 11.96 4.30 -2.78
C GLU A 56 11.34 4.94 -1.53
N ARG A 57 11.56 4.36 -0.34
CA ARG A 57 11.13 4.96 0.94
C ARG A 57 11.75 6.34 1.15
N ALA A 58 13.05 6.46 0.91
CA ALA A 58 13.76 7.73 1.01
C ALA A 58 13.23 8.77 0.01
N LYS A 59 12.95 8.37 -1.23
CA LYS A 59 12.36 9.25 -2.26
C LYS A 59 10.98 9.73 -1.87
N VAL A 60 10.13 8.85 -1.34
CA VAL A 60 8.78 9.24 -0.85
C VAL A 60 8.91 10.20 0.31
N GLY A 61 9.75 9.89 1.31
CA GLY A 61 9.99 10.78 2.45
C GLY A 61 10.43 12.18 2.01
N ALA A 62 11.45 12.26 1.17
CA ALA A 62 11.95 13.54 0.67
C ALA A 62 10.91 14.32 -0.15
N ALA A 63 10.05 13.64 -0.91
CA ALA A 63 8.96 14.30 -1.65
C ALA A 63 7.89 14.85 -0.70
N LEU A 64 7.51 14.09 0.34
CA LEU A 64 6.58 14.56 1.37
C LEU A 64 7.13 15.78 2.11
N ASP A 65 8.42 15.79 2.42
CA ASP A 65 9.08 16.91 3.12
C ASP A 65 9.13 18.18 2.24
N ARG A 66 9.37 18.04 0.94
CA ARG A 66 9.32 19.18 0.00
C ARG A 66 7.91 19.76 -0.12
N ILE A 67 6.89 18.91 -0.25
CA ILE A 67 5.50 19.36 -0.30
C ILE A 67 5.11 20.07 1.01
N ASP A 68 5.53 19.52 2.15
CA ASP A 68 5.31 20.13 3.47
C ASP A 68 5.90 21.54 3.56
N ALA A 69 7.16 21.72 3.13
CA ALA A 69 7.82 23.03 3.14
C ALA A 69 7.08 24.09 2.31
N VAL A 70 6.49 23.69 1.17
CA VAL A 70 5.67 24.59 0.34
C VAL A 70 4.41 25.00 1.10
N PHE A 71 3.68 24.03 1.68
CA PHE A 71 2.44 24.32 2.40
C PHE A 71 2.63 25.06 3.73
N GLN A 72 3.80 24.95 4.37
CA GLN A 72 4.15 25.78 5.53
C GLN A 72 4.28 27.26 5.17
N THR A 73 4.71 27.56 3.94
CA THR A 73 4.87 28.93 3.45
C THR A 73 3.55 29.49 2.89
N GLN A 74 2.82 28.66 2.15
CA GLN A 74 1.53 29.00 1.56
C GLN A 74 0.55 27.82 1.72
N PRO A 75 -0.33 27.86 2.73
CA PRO A 75 -1.25 26.75 3.02
C PRO A 75 -2.33 26.54 1.95
N ASP A 76 -2.67 27.58 1.19
CA ASP A 76 -3.67 27.50 0.14
C ASP A 76 -3.04 27.09 -1.20
N LEU A 77 -3.42 25.91 -1.70
CA LEU A 77 -2.96 25.37 -2.98
C LEU A 77 -3.28 26.30 -4.16
N GLN A 78 -4.42 27.01 -4.10
CA GLN A 78 -4.84 27.91 -5.19
C GLN A 78 -4.06 29.24 -5.18
N ALA A 79 -3.41 29.56 -4.07
CA ALA A 79 -2.57 30.75 -3.91
C ALA A 79 -1.10 30.48 -4.24
N LEU A 80 -0.74 29.26 -4.62
CA LEU A 80 0.63 28.90 -5.02
C LEU A 80 1.01 29.54 -6.36
N GLN A 81 2.27 29.96 -6.48
CA GLN A 81 2.80 30.38 -7.76
C GLN A 81 2.84 29.21 -8.74
N PRO A 82 2.73 29.45 -10.06
CA PRO A 82 2.70 28.38 -11.06
C PRO A 82 3.86 27.39 -10.94
N GLU A 83 5.07 27.86 -10.64
CA GLU A 83 6.25 27.00 -10.47
C GLU A 83 6.14 26.13 -9.21
N GLN A 84 5.64 26.68 -8.10
CA GLN A 84 5.44 25.95 -6.85
C GLN A 84 4.35 24.90 -6.98
N LEU A 85 3.24 25.24 -7.63
CA LEU A 85 2.16 24.32 -7.92
C LEU A 85 2.65 23.15 -8.79
N ALA A 86 3.43 23.44 -9.84
CA ALA A 86 4.02 22.39 -10.68
C ALA A 86 4.96 21.48 -9.87
N ALA A 87 5.80 22.04 -8.99
CA ALA A 87 6.69 21.26 -8.13
C ALA A 87 5.91 20.33 -7.18
N VAL A 88 4.86 20.83 -6.52
CA VAL A 88 4.00 20.03 -5.63
C VAL A 88 3.29 18.91 -6.39
N ARG A 89 2.77 19.19 -7.60
CA ARG A 89 2.13 18.18 -8.45
C ARG A 89 3.13 17.11 -8.90
N ASN A 90 4.35 17.49 -9.27
CA ASN A 90 5.41 16.55 -9.63
C ASN A 90 5.78 15.62 -8.45
N ASP A 91 5.87 16.17 -7.23
CA ASP A 91 6.15 15.40 -6.02
C ASP A 91 4.97 14.49 -5.65
N GLN A 92 3.73 14.96 -5.79
CA GLN A 92 2.51 14.16 -5.61
C GLN A 92 2.49 12.96 -6.57
N GLU A 93 2.80 13.19 -7.85
CA GLU A 93 2.87 12.12 -8.85
C GLU A 93 3.99 11.12 -8.53
N LEU A 94 5.16 11.60 -8.12
CA LEU A 94 6.28 10.75 -7.74
C LEU A 94 5.88 9.80 -6.60
N VAL A 95 5.28 10.33 -5.54
CA VAL A 95 4.78 9.54 -4.41
C VAL A 95 3.72 8.55 -4.89
N THR A 96 2.74 9.02 -5.68
CA THR A 96 1.65 8.19 -6.19
C THR A 96 2.17 7.01 -7.00
N ARG A 97 3.12 7.24 -7.93
CA ARG A 97 3.73 6.18 -8.75
C ARG A 97 4.45 5.14 -7.90
N ILE A 98 5.30 5.58 -6.97
CA ILE A 98 6.07 4.67 -6.10
C ILE A 98 5.14 3.83 -5.24
N LEU A 99 4.20 4.45 -4.52
CA LEU A 99 3.31 3.74 -3.61
C LEU A 99 2.32 2.83 -4.35
N THR A 100 1.85 3.22 -5.53
CA THR A 100 0.98 2.36 -6.36
C THR A 100 1.73 1.10 -6.77
N ARG A 101 2.94 1.24 -7.31
CA ARG A 101 3.77 0.09 -7.69
C ARG A 101 4.09 -0.79 -6.49
N ALA A 102 4.57 -0.21 -5.40
CA ALA A 102 4.92 -0.95 -4.19
C ALA A 102 3.74 -1.77 -3.65
N ARG A 103 2.53 -1.19 -3.66
CA ARG A 103 1.31 -1.88 -3.27
C ARG A 103 1.01 -3.06 -4.20
N GLU A 104 1.07 -2.83 -5.51
CA GLU A 104 0.82 -3.87 -6.49
C GLU A 104 1.80 -5.03 -6.33
N ASP A 105 3.07 -4.74 -6.07
CA ASP A 105 4.13 -5.72 -5.87
C ASP A 105 3.95 -6.49 -4.54
N SER A 106 3.48 -5.81 -3.50
CA SER A 106 3.28 -6.35 -2.14
C SER A 106 2.02 -7.22 -2.00
N ARG A 107 1.11 -7.23 -2.97
CA ARG A 107 -0.12 -8.04 -2.89
C ARG A 107 0.21 -9.53 -2.76
N LEU A 108 -0.47 -10.21 -1.84
CA LEU A 108 -0.29 -11.65 -1.65
C LEU A 108 -1.06 -12.44 -2.70
N ILE A 109 -0.39 -13.44 -3.28
CA ILE A 109 -0.96 -14.44 -4.16
C ILE A 109 -0.83 -15.79 -3.47
N CYS A 110 -1.96 -16.30 -2.98
CA CYS A 110 -2.02 -17.60 -2.33
C CYS A 110 -2.49 -18.67 -3.32
N ARG A 111 -1.69 -19.74 -3.49
CA ARG A 111 -2.08 -20.93 -4.26
C ARG A 111 -1.98 -22.18 -3.40
N ARG A 112 -2.83 -23.17 -3.73
CA ARG A 112 -2.76 -24.50 -3.11
C ARG A 112 -1.82 -25.35 -3.95
N GLU A 113 -0.71 -25.77 -3.36
CA GLU A 113 0.34 -26.52 -4.04
C GLU A 113 0.51 -27.91 -3.43
N ARG A 114 0.99 -28.85 -4.23
CA ARG A 114 1.42 -30.18 -3.80
C ARG A 114 2.90 -30.31 -4.10
N ALA A 115 3.68 -30.74 -3.11
CA ALA A 115 5.08 -31.07 -3.34
C ALA A 115 5.17 -32.31 -4.24
N THR A 116 6.17 -32.36 -5.12
CA THR A 116 6.42 -33.53 -5.97
C THR A 116 6.61 -34.77 -5.08
N GLY A 117 5.83 -35.82 -5.34
CA GLY A 117 5.85 -37.05 -4.54
C GLY A 117 4.94 -37.06 -3.30
N SER A 118 4.17 -35.99 -3.02
CA SER A 118 3.18 -35.96 -1.93
C SER A 118 1.77 -35.65 -2.46
N GLN A 119 0.76 -36.37 -1.94
CA GLN A 119 -0.65 -36.07 -2.23
C GLN A 119 -1.21 -34.93 -1.34
N MET A 120 -0.51 -34.62 -0.24
CA MET A 120 -0.90 -33.58 0.69
C MET A 120 -0.70 -32.20 0.04
N SER A 121 -1.74 -31.37 0.10
CA SER A 121 -1.69 -30.01 -0.46
C SER A 121 -1.63 -28.97 0.66
N THR A 122 -0.67 -28.05 0.54
CA THR A 122 -0.47 -26.93 1.46
C THR A 122 -0.87 -25.61 0.77
N LYS A 123 -1.23 -24.61 1.56
CA LYS A 123 -1.42 -23.24 1.05
C LYS A 123 -0.08 -22.53 1.11
N GLN A 124 0.38 -22.05 -0.03
CA GLN A 124 1.60 -21.24 -0.12
C GLN A 124 1.20 -19.85 -0.60
N CYS A 125 1.59 -18.84 0.16
CA CYS A 125 1.36 -17.43 -0.14
C CYS A 125 2.71 -16.76 -0.38
N MET A 126 2.78 -15.94 -1.42
CA MET A 126 3.95 -15.14 -1.78
C MET A 126 3.47 -13.81 -2.33
N THR A 127 4.32 -12.79 -2.30
CA THR A 127 4.00 -11.49 -2.93
C THR A 127 4.00 -11.61 -4.45
N ALA A 128 3.35 -10.68 -5.15
CA ALA A 128 3.37 -10.63 -6.61
C ALA A 128 4.79 -10.44 -7.15
N ALA A 129 5.61 -9.63 -6.48
CA ALA A 129 7.01 -9.45 -6.85
C ALA A 129 7.84 -10.72 -6.63
N GLN A 130 7.66 -11.44 -5.51
CA GLN A 130 8.30 -12.73 -5.28
C GLN A 130 7.94 -13.75 -6.36
N ARG A 131 6.65 -13.85 -6.71
CA ARG A 131 6.20 -14.76 -7.77
C ARG A 131 6.85 -14.46 -9.12
N ARG A 132 6.97 -13.17 -9.47
CA ARG A 132 7.64 -12.73 -10.70
C ARG A 132 9.10 -13.17 -10.71
N ARG A 133 9.84 -12.92 -9.61
CA ARG A 133 11.24 -13.36 -9.44
C ARG A 133 11.39 -14.86 -9.62
N GLN A 134 10.57 -15.68 -8.96
CA GLN A 134 10.61 -17.14 -9.10
C GLN A 134 10.38 -17.60 -10.55
N THR A 135 9.48 -16.93 -11.27
CA THR A 135 9.19 -17.25 -12.68
C THR A 135 10.40 -16.94 -13.56
N THR A 136 10.99 -15.76 -13.39
CA THR A 136 12.17 -15.33 -14.15
C THR A 136 13.37 -16.23 -13.88
N GLU A 137 13.66 -16.54 -12.62
CA GLU A 137 14.75 -17.45 -12.22
C GLU A 137 14.59 -18.84 -12.84
N SER A 138 13.36 -19.38 -12.82
CA SER A 138 13.05 -20.68 -13.44
C SER A 138 13.26 -20.67 -14.96
N GLN A 139 12.89 -19.58 -15.63
CA GLN A 139 13.08 -19.42 -17.08
C GLN A 139 14.55 -19.32 -17.46
N ASP A 140 15.33 -18.57 -16.67
CA ASP A 140 16.76 -18.41 -16.87
C ASP A 140 17.51 -19.73 -16.67
N GLU A 141 17.13 -20.52 -15.66
CA GLU A 141 17.70 -21.84 -15.42
C GLU A 141 17.46 -22.79 -16.60
N ILE A 142 16.21 -22.85 -17.12
CA ILE A 142 15.87 -23.66 -18.29
C ILE A 142 16.69 -23.21 -19.50
N SER A 143 16.78 -21.90 -19.72
CA SER A 143 17.53 -21.32 -20.86
C SER A 143 19.04 -21.60 -20.78
N ARG A 144 19.62 -21.63 -19.58
CA ARG A 144 21.04 -21.96 -19.36
C ARG A 144 21.33 -23.44 -19.59
N ARG A 145 20.41 -24.35 -19.25
CA ARG A 145 20.56 -25.79 -19.49
C ARG A 145 20.45 -26.19 -20.97
N GLN A 146 19.90 -25.31 -21.80
CA GLN A 146 19.72 -25.54 -23.24
C GLN A 146 20.88 -25.01 -24.10
N ARG A 147 21.87 -24.33 -23.51
CA ARG A 147 23.11 -23.90 -24.19
C ARG A 147 24.24 -24.86 -23.85
#